data_AF-A0A930QPA9-F1
#
_entry.id   AF-A0A930QPA9-F1
#
_cell.length_a   1.000
_cell.length_b   1.000
_cell.length_c   1.000
_cell.angle_alpha   90.00
_cell.angle_beta   90.00
_cell.angle_gamma   90.00
#
_symmetry.space_group_name_H-M   'P 1'
#
loop_
_entity.id
_entity.type
_entity.pdbx_description
1 polymer ?
#
loop_
_entity_poly.entity_id
_entity_poly.type
_entity_poly.pdbx_seq_one_letter_code
_entity_poly.pdbx_strand_id
1 'polypeptide(L)'
;IAGAFGPFVIAIISGSGDAAALAFNGAITPHAETFGMTIVDLGSLAQMAGAIGRSMSPVAGAAIVCAGLAKVSPMEMTKRNALPMLLATITFMIVLFL
;
A
#
# COMPACT_ATOMS: atom_id res chain seq x y z
N ILE A 1 -10.94 -4.59 6.84
CA ILE A 1 -11.09 -3.53 5.80
C ILE A 1 -10.30 -2.26 6.14
N ALA A 2 -10.51 -1.64 7.30
CA ALA A 2 -9.79 -0.41 7.69
C ALA A 2 -8.26 -0.57 7.79
N GLY A 3 -7.76 -1.72 8.28
CA GLY A 3 -6.33 -1.97 8.48
C GLY A 3 -5.48 -2.03 7.20
N ALA A 4 -6.06 -2.34 6.04
CA ALA A 4 -5.34 -2.39 4.76
C ALA A 4 -5.41 -1.07 3.99
N PHE A 5 -6.54 -0.36 4.08
CA PHE A 5 -6.75 0.84 3.27
C PHE A 5 -5.93 2.03 3.78
N GLY A 6 -5.72 2.13 5.09
CA GLY A 6 -4.91 3.19 5.68
C GLY A 6 -3.44 3.19 5.22
N PRO A 7 -2.69 2.07 5.36
CA PRO A 7 -1.32 1.96 4.87
C PRO A 7 -1.21 2.21 3.37
N PHE A 8 -2.19 1.72 2.59
CA PHE A 8 -2.25 1.93 1.14
C PHE A 8 -2.34 3.42 0.79
N VAL A 9 -3.29 4.16 1.38
CA VAL A 9 -3.47 5.60 1.14
C VAL A 9 -2.24 6.41 1.57
N ILE A 10 -1.71 6.13 2.76
CA ILE A 10 -0.50 6.81 3.26
C ILE A 10 0.69 6.52 2.34
N ALA A 11 0.87 5.28 1.87
CA ALA A 11 1.97 4.92 0.98
C ALA A 11 1.88 5.60 -0.40
N ILE A 12 0.66 5.82 -0.92
CA ILE A 12 0.46 6.56 -2.18
C ILE A 12 0.90 8.02 -2.02
N ILE A 13 0.53 8.66 -0.92
CA ILE A 13 0.80 10.07 -0.66
C ILE A 13 2.27 10.28 -0.29
N SER A 14 2.81 9.41 0.57
CA SER A 14 4.19 9.50 1.06
C SER A 14 5.22 9.01 0.05
N GLY A 15 4.86 8.08 -0.85
CA GLY A 15 5.81 7.41 -1.74
C GLY A 15 6.68 6.35 -1.08
N SER A 16 6.49 6.12 0.24
CA SER A 16 7.20 5.12 1.02
C SER A 16 6.24 4.07 1.59
N GLY A 17 6.36 2.84 1.10
CA GLY A 17 5.55 1.71 1.56
C GLY A 17 5.96 1.22 2.95
N ASP A 18 7.25 1.22 3.26
CA ASP A 18 7.76 0.74 4.55
C ASP A 18 7.48 1.73 5.67
N ALA A 19 7.60 3.04 5.41
CA ALA A 19 7.24 4.06 6.40
C ALA A 19 5.74 4.03 6.71
N ALA A 20 4.91 3.89 5.67
CA ALA A 20 3.47 3.74 5.84
C ALA A 20 3.13 2.48 6.64
N ALA A 21 3.73 1.33 6.29
CA ALA A 21 3.52 0.07 6.99
C ALA A 21 3.95 0.14 8.46
N LEU A 22 5.13 0.70 8.75
CA LEU A 22 5.67 0.79 10.10
C LEU A 22 4.85 1.75 10.97
N ALA A 23 4.47 2.90 10.43
CA ALA A 23 3.63 3.88 11.14
C ALA A 23 2.24 3.31 11.43
N PHE A 24 1.65 2.62 10.46
CA PHE A 24 0.33 2.02 10.64
C PHE A 24 0.39 0.82 11.58
N ASN A 25 1.36 -0.08 11.42
CA ASN A 25 1.56 -1.19 12.34
C ASN A 25 1.84 -0.71 13.77
N GLY A 26 2.59 0.38 13.96
CA GLY A 26 2.73 1.00 15.28
C GLY A 26 1.39 1.36 15.93
N ALA A 27 0.38 1.72 15.13
CA ALA A 27 -0.93 2.15 15.61
C ALA A 27 -1.99 1.02 15.67
N ILE A 28 -2.02 0.10 14.70
CA ILE A 28 -3.11 -0.88 14.57
C ILE A 28 -2.78 -2.27 15.10
N THR A 29 -1.51 -2.69 15.07
CA THR A 29 -1.11 -4.04 15.51
C THR A 29 -1.36 -4.29 17.00
N PRO A 30 -1.23 -3.31 17.92
CA PRO A 30 -1.64 -3.46 19.32
C PRO A 30 -3.15 -3.70 19.52
N HIS A 31 -3.97 -3.36 18.53
CA HIS A 31 -5.42 -3.54 18.56
C HIS A 31 -5.88 -4.71 17.68
N ALA A 32 -4.97 -5.59 17.26
CA ALA A 32 -5.27 -6.70 16.35
C ALA A 32 -6.40 -7.61 16.87
N GLU A 33 -6.42 -7.92 18.17
CA GLU A 33 -7.48 -8.72 18.81
C GLU A 33 -8.86 -8.07 18.67
N THR A 34 -8.93 -6.73 18.70
CA THR A 34 -10.18 -5.98 18.51
C THR A 34 -10.68 -6.02 17.06
N PHE A 35 -9.79 -6.34 16.12
CA PHE A 35 -10.11 -6.55 14.71
C PHE A 35 -10.33 -8.03 14.34
N GLY A 36 -10.27 -8.94 15.32
CA GLY A 36 -10.43 -10.38 15.08
C GLY A 36 -9.29 -11.01 14.27
N MET A 37 -8.12 -10.37 14.23
CA MET A 37 -6.93 -10.84 13.50
C MET A 37 -5.76 -11.05 14.45
N THR A 38 -4.82 -11.92 14.07
CA THR A 38 -3.56 -12.00 14.78
C THR A 38 -2.69 -10.76 14.50
N ILE A 39 -1.76 -10.46 15.41
CA ILE A 39 -0.75 -9.42 15.22
C ILE A 39 0.03 -9.62 13.91
N VAL A 40 0.33 -10.89 13.58
CA VAL A 40 1.07 -11.26 12.37
C VAL A 40 0.26 -10.99 11.10
N ASP A 41 -1.02 -11.33 11.09
CA ASP A 41 -1.90 -11.13 9.93
C ASP A 41 -2.12 -9.65 9.65
N LEU A 42 -2.41 -8.87 10.70
CA LEU A 42 -2.61 -7.43 10.58
C LEU A 42 -1.30 -6.72 10.19
N GLY A 43 -0.18 -7.18 10.77
CA GLY A 43 1.18 -6.76 10.44
C GLY A 43 1.51 -6.92 8.95
N SER A 44 1.29 -8.13 8.46
CA SER A 44 1.56 -8.53 7.07
C SER A 44 0.65 -7.80 6.08
N LEU A 45 -0.63 -7.64 6.45
CA LEU A 45 -1.62 -6.90 5.67
C LEU A 45 -1.23 -5.42 5.52
N ALA A 46 -0.78 -4.77 6.59
CA ALA A 46 -0.33 -3.39 6.51
C ALA A 46 0.97 -3.23 5.70
N GLN A 47 1.90 -4.19 5.82
CA GLN A 47 3.14 -4.20 5.03
C GLN A 47 2.85 -4.33 3.53
N MET A 48 1.97 -5.26 3.14
CA MET A 48 1.62 -5.45 1.73
C MET A 48 0.78 -4.32 1.19
N ALA A 49 -0.18 -3.81 1.96
CA ALA A 49 -0.93 -2.61 1.57
C ALA A 49 0.00 -1.41 1.33
N GLY A 50 1.01 -1.21 2.20
CA GLY A 50 2.04 -0.19 2.02
C GLY A 50 2.87 -0.40 0.75
N ALA A 51 3.30 -1.63 0.47
CA ALA A 51 4.06 -1.96 -0.73
C ALA A 51 3.26 -1.74 -2.03
N ILE A 52 1.98 -2.14 -2.04
CA ILE A 52 1.09 -1.94 -3.19
C ILE A 52 0.81 -0.44 -3.38
N GLY A 53 0.56 0.31 -2.30
CA GLY A 53 0.33 1.76 -2.36
C GLY A 53 1.55 2.54 -2.85
N ARG A 54 2.76 2.15 -2.43
CA ARG A 54 4.03 2.69 -2.96
C ARG A 54 4.13 2.50 -4.47
N SER A 55 3.71 1.35 -4.98
CA SER A 55 3.81 1.01 -6.40
C SER A 55 2.86 1.82 -7.29
N MET A 56 1.82 2.42 -6.69
CA MET A 56 0.92 3.37 -7.36
C MET A 56 1.36 4.83 -7.15
N SER A 57 2.27 5.12 -6.22
CA SER A 57 2.62 6.49 -5.84
C SER A 57 3.37 7.23 -6.97
N PRO A 58 2.92 8.44 -7.37
CA PRO A 58 3.62 9.27 -8.35
C PRO A 58 4.90 9.92 -7.77
N VAL A 59 5.04 9.91 -6.44
CA VAL A 59 6.19 10.48 -5.73
C VAL A 59 7.20 9.42 -5.27
N ALA A 60 6.92 8.14 -5.54
CA ALA A 60 7.90 7.08 -5.31
C ALA A 60 9.12 7.27 -6.23
N GLY A 61 10.33 7.29 -5.66
CA GLY A 61 11.57 7.50 -6.43
C GLY A 61 11.74 6.53 -7.60
N ALA A 62 11.33 5.26 -7.42
CA ALA A 62 11.33 4.27 -8.51
C ALA A 62 10.35 4.65 -9.64
N ALA A 63 9.16 5.17 -9.32
CA ALA A 63 8.19 5.61 -10.32
C ALA A 63 8.71 6.84 -11.09
N ILE A 64 9.37 7.78 -10.40
CA ILE A 64 9.97 8.98 -11.02
C ILE A 64 11.10 8.58 -11.99
N VAL A 65 11.99 7.68 -11.58
CA VAL A 65 13.09 7.19 -12.43
C VAL A 65 12.54 6.44 -13.64
N CYS A 66 11.58 5.53 -13.45
CA CYS A 66 10.96 4.80 -14.56
C CYS A 66 10.23 5.75 -15.53
N ALA A 67 9.51 6.76 -15.02
CA ALA A 67 8.85 7.76 -15.85
C ALA A 67 9.84 8.61 -16.64
N GLY A 68 10.97 8.99 -16.03
CA GLY A 68 12.06 9.72 -16.68
C GLY A 68 12.70 8.91 -17.83
N LEU A 69 12.92 7.61 -17.63
CA LEU A 69 13.42 6.71 -18.69
C LEU A 69 12.40 6.54 -19.82
N ALA A 70 11.12 6.46 -19.49
CA ALA A 70 10.03 6.30 -20.45
C ALA A 70 9.58 7.62 -21.13
N LYS A 71 10.17 8.78 -20.75
CA LYS A 71 9.78 10.12 -21.22
C LYS A 71 8.28 10.44 -21.05
N VAL A 72 7.67 9.91 -19.98
CA VAL A 72 6.26 10.19 -19.61
C VAL A 72 6.20 10.92 -18.28
N SER A 73 5.06 11.54 -17.96
CA SER A 73 4.89 12.11 -16.63
C SER A 73 4.66 11.00 -15.58
N PRO A 74 5.23 11.10 -14.36
CA PRO A 74 4.98 10.13 -13.29
C PRO A 74 3.49 9.94 -12.99
N MET A 75 2.71 11.02 -13.12
CA MET A 75 1.26 11.00 -12.92
C MET A 75 0.53 10.16 -13.97
N GLU A 76 0.95 10.18 -15.23
CA GLU A 76 0.38 9.31 -16.26
C GLU A 76 0.69 7.84 -16.01
N MET A 77 1.91 7.55 -15.55
CA MET A 77 2.31 6.21 -15.11
C MET A 77 1.45 5.72 -13.95
N THR A 78 1.24 6.56 -12.93
CA THR A 78 0.33 6.27 -11.80
C THR A 78 -1.09 6.00 -12.27
N LYS A 79 -1.65 6.82 -13.17
CA LYS A 79 -3.02 6.60 -13.69
C LYS A 79 -3.15 5.26 -14.40
N ARG A 80 -2.13 4.85 -15.17
CA ARG A 80 -2.09 3.54 -15.83
C ARG A 80 -2.04 2.39 -14.82
N ASN A 81 -1.28 2.55 -13.75
CA ASN A 81 -1.16 1.55 -12.69
C ASN A 81 -2.29 1.61 -11.66
N ALA A 82 -3.15 2.63 -11.67
CA ALA A 82 -4.13 2.82 -10.62
C ALA A 82 -5.14 1.68 -10.51
N LEU A 83 -5.68 1.27 -11.67
CA LEU A 83 -6.65 0.18 -11.75
C LEU A 83 -6.07 -1.19 -11.32
N PRO A 84 -4.92 -1.66 -11.86
CA PRO A 84 -4.36 -2.93 -11.43
C PRO A 84 -3.90 -2.93 -9.97
N MET A 85 -3.41 -1.80 -9.45
CA MET A 85 -2.97 -1.71 -8.05
C MET A 85 -4.17 -1.75 -7.07
N LEU A 86 -5.27 -1.07 -7.40
CA LEU A 86 -6.51 -1.18 -6.61
C LEU A 86 -7.07 -2.61 -6.61
N LEU A 87 -7.08 -3.27 -7.76
CA LEU A 87 -7.51 -4.67 -7.86
C LEU A 87 -6.58 -5.59 -7.07
N ALA A 88 -5.27 -5.35 -7.09
CA ALA A 88 -4.31 -6.09 -6.29
C ALA A 88 -4.59 -5.92 -4.79
N THR A 89 -4.83 -4.70 -4.31
CA THR A 89 -5.19 -4.45 -2.90
C THR A 89 -6.48 -5.17 -2.50
N ILE A 90 -7.51 -5.15 -3.34
CA ILE A 90 -8.79 -5.82 -3.07
C ILE A 90 -8.60 -7.34 -3.05
N THR A 91 -7.91 -7.91 -4.04
CA THR A 91 -7.63 -9.35 -4.13
C THR A 91 -6.84 -9.81 -2.90
N PHE A 92 -5.84 -9.02 -2.52
CA PHE A 92 -5.01 -9.31 -1.36
C PHE A 92 -5.81 -9.29 -0.05
N MET A 93 -6.75 -8.33 0.10
CA MET A 93 -7.68 -8.34 1.24
C MET A 93 -8.58 -9.58 1.27
N ILE A 94 -9.06 -10.04 0.12
CA ILE A 94 -9.95 -11.22 0.03
C ILE A 94 -9.19 -12.49 0.38
N VAL A 95 -7.97 -12.67 -0.13
CA VAL A 95 -7.13 -13.83 0.17
C VAL A 95 -6.78 -13.94 1.65
N LEU A 96 -6.60 -12.80 2.33
CA LEU A 96 -6.27 -12.79 3.77
C LEU A 96 -7.51 -12.98 4.67
N PHE A 97 -8.73 -12.81 4.14
CA PHE A 97 -9.99 -13.05 4.84
C PHE A 97 -10.59 -14.45 4.58
N LEU A 98 -10.01 -15.21 3.65
CA LEU A 98 -10.32 -16.63 3.38
C LEU A 98 -9.47 -17.55 4.26
#